data_AF-A0A8D7ZWE0-F1
#
_entry.id   AF-A0A8D7ZWE0-F1
#
_cell.length_a   1.000
_cell.length_b   1.000
_cell.length_c   1.000
_cell.angle_alpha   90.00
_cell.angle_beta   90.00
_cell.angle_gamma   90.00
#
_symmetry.space_group_name_H-M   'P 1'
#
loop_
_entity.id
_entity.type
_entity.pdbx_description
1 polymer ?
#
loop_
_entity_poly.entity_id
_entity_poly.type
_entity_poly.pdbx_seq_one_letter_code
_entity_poly.pdbx_strand_id
1 'polypeptide(L)'
;MTDIFAFLSRGRSIHPFCAKVKRDPLQTECTDDRSSVALCNLIRHESPLPRQYQNFDSLAHVPTGEEAYYGGSVSLADHCPYIQEFTWRSRNVVVRGSQCQFEDNNPKPEKNFALESYGAESKCFDHSEHMWEERSCRQTREWQHWGSGCYKYKCEKGRLHIVIANYSYPCFYAGQSLNVQLMAGGWLHKGAVICPSCKEMCNDEFEQRGERCKVSEDSPPLSFYPKDELKCGSKAAVHLVNSLLLAIAISLMAAGRSSR
;
A
#
# COMPACT_ATOMS: atom_id res chain seq x y z
N MET A 1 -28.44 20.36 3.72
CA MET A 1 -26.99 20.11 3.69
C MET A 1 -26.85 18.60 3.68
N THR A 2 -26.40 18.02 2.57
CA THR A 2 -26.35 16.57 2.37
C THR A 2 -25.19 15.99 3.17
N ASP A 3 -25.53 15.24 4.21
CA ASP A 3 -24.60 14.57 5.10
C ASP A 3 -23.69 13.59 4.33
N ILE A 4 -22.40 13.94 4.19
CA ILE A 4 -21.38 13.10 3.54
C ILE A 4 -21.25 11.75 4.28
N PHE A 5 -21.45 11.70 5.60
CA PHE A 5 -21.50 10.45 6.35
C PHE A 5 -22.74 9.62 6.00
N ALA A 6 -23.87 10.24 5.67
CA ALA A 6 -25.04 9.52 5.17
C ALA A 6 -24.79 8.90 3.78
N PHE A 7 -23.97 9.50 2.92
CA PHE A 7 -23.57 8.89 1.65
C PHE A 7 -22.59 7.72 1.87
N LEU A 8 -21.55 7.93 2.69
CA LEU A 8 -20.56 6.91 3.03
C LEU A 8 -21.20 5.69 3.72
N SER A 9 -22.09 5.92 4.69
CA SER A 9 -22.82 4.84 5.41
C SER A 9 -23.82 4.08 4.53
N ARG A 10 -24.27 4.68 3.42
CA ARG A 10 -25.13 4.05 2.42
C ARG A 10 -24.35 3.43 1.26
N GLY A 11 -23.01 3.40 1.32
CA GLY A 11 -22.15 2.86 0.28
C GLY A 11 -22.24 3.62 -1.06
N ARG A 12 -22.66 4.89 -1.03
CA ARG A 12 -22.68 5.73 -2.23
C ARG A 12 -21.34 6.44 -2.37
N SER A 13 -20.84 6.51 -3.60
CA SER A 13 -19.64 7.29 -3.89
C SER A 13 -19.88 8.76 -3.57
N ILE A 14 -18.89 9.37 -2.90
CA ILE A 14 -18.83 10.80 -2.65
C ILE A 14 -17.87 11.50 -3.61
N HIS A 15 -17.27 10.78 -4.56
CA HIS A 15 -16.42 11.37 -5.58
C HIS A 15 -17.18 12.43 -6.40
N PRO A 16 -16.53 13.56 -6.73
CA PRO A 16 -15.10 13.84 -6.57
C PRO A 16 -14.67 14.32 -5.17
N PHE A 17 -15.61 14.49 -4.24
CA PHE A 17 -15.35 14.99 -2.89
C PHE A 17 -14.77 13.93 -1.96
N CYS A 18 -14.26 14.37 -0.81
CA CYS A 18 -13.61 13.49 0.16
C CYS A 18 -13.73 13.98 1.60
N ALA A 19 -13.54 13.09 2.57
CA ALA A 19 -13.69 13.40 4.01
C ALA A 19 -12.49 12.95 4.87
N LYS A 20 -11.39 12.51 4.24
CA LYS A 20 -10.23 12.02 4.97
C LYS A 20 -9.31 13.18 5.34
N VAL A 21 -9.13 13.41 6.64
CA VAL A 21 -8.19 14.43 7.11
C VAL A 21 -6.75 13.96 6.88
N LYS A 22 -5.92 14.84 6.30
CA LYS A 22 -4.50 14.58 6.11
C LYS A 22 -3.79 14.47 7.47
N ARG A 23 -3.13 13.34 7.72
CA ARG A 23 -2.39 13.03 8.96
C ARG A 23 -0.94 12.68 8.65
N ASP A 24 -0.11 12.63 9.69
CA ASP A 24 1.22 12.02 9.64
C ASP A 24 1.21 10.82 10.58
N PRO A 25 1.48 9.59 10.12
CA PRO A 25 1.78 9.20 8.72
C PRO A 25 0.64 9.43 7.71
N LEU A 26 0.99 9.79 6.46
CA LEU A 26 0.01 10.00 5.38
C LEU A 26 -0.69 8.70 4.97
N GLN A 27 -2.01 8.76 4.89
CA GLN A 27 -2.84 7.71 4.34
C GLN A 27 -3.40 8.16 2.97
N THR A 28 -2.83 7.64 1.89
CA THR A 28 -3.25 7.90 0.51
C THR A 28 -4.49 7.09 0.14
N GLU A 29 -5.10 7.44 -0.99
CA GLU A 29 -6.20 6.71 -1.62
C GLU A 29 -6.07 6.78 -3.14
N CYS A 30 -6.91 6.08 -3.89
CA CYS A 30 -6.92 6.18 -5.34
C CYS A 30 -7.82 7.30 -5.84
N THR A 31 -7.49 7.87 -7.01
CA THR A 31 -8.45 8.65 -7.79
C THR A 31 -9.63 7.77 -8.21
N ASP A 32 -10.78 8.39 -8.52
CA ASP A 32 -12.01 7.68 -8.92
C ASP A 32 -11.79 6.80 -10.18
N ASP A 33 -10.98 7.27 -11.12
CA ASP A 33 -10.59 6.53 -12.34
C ASP A 33 -9.38 5.58 -12.13
N ARG A 34 -8.87 5.52 -10.88
CA ARG A 34 -7.68 4.78 -10.45
C ARG A 34 -6.43 5.06 -11.27
N SER A 35 -6.32 6.19 -11.95
CA SER A 35 -5.13 6.55 -12.72
C SER A 35 -3.95 6.96 -11.82
N SER A 36 -4.21 7.40 -10.60
CA SER A 36 -3.21 8.02 -9.72
C SER A 36 -3.42 7.69 -8.24
N VAL A 37 -2.32 7.70 -7.49
CA VAL A 37 -2.33 7.80 -6.02
C VAL A 37 -2.65 9.25 -5.63
N ALA A 38 -3.55 9.46 -4.69
CA ALA A 38 -4.05 10.79 -4.37
C ALA A 38 -4.25 10.98 -2.86
N LEU A 39 -4.55 12.23 -2.50
CA LEU A 39 -4.88 12.64 -1.15
C LEU A 39 -6.14 13.51 -1.18
N CYS A 40 -6.94 13.42 -0.13
CA CYS A 40 -7.98 14.41 0.11
C CYS A 40 -7.34 15.76 0.45
N ASN A 41 -7.69 16.83 -0.26
CA ASN A 41 -7.16 18.18 0.01
C ASN A 41 -7.83 18.88 1.21
N LEU A 42 -8.39 18.09 2.13
CA LEU A 42 -9.00 18.54 3.38
C LEU A 42 -7.92 18.96 4.38
N ILE A 43 -8.01 20.21 4.85
CA ILE A 43 -7.08 20.79 5.82
C ILE A 43 -7.85 21.44 6.97
N ARG A 44 -7.12 21.71 8.06
CA ARG A 44 -7.59 22.60 9.12
C ARG A 44 -7.19 24.03 8.80
N HIS A 45 -8.15 24.95 8.87
CA HIS A 45 -7.94 26.39 8.72
C HIS A 45 -7.60 27.04 10.08
N GLU A 46 -7.00 28.24 10.05
CA GLU A 46 -6.65 28.99 11.26
C GLU A 46 -7.88 29.55 11.99
N SER A 47 -8.94 29.85 11.24
CA SER A 47 -10.22 30.35 11.75
C SER A 47 -11.37 29.49 11.23
N PRO A 48 -12.54 29.49 11.90
CA PRO A 48 -13.72 28.78 11.41
C PRO A 48 -14.12 29.27 10.02
N LEU A 49 -14.43 28.34 9.13
CA LEU A 49 -14.98 28.67 7.82
C LEU A 49 -16.35 29.34 7.96
N PRO A 50 -16.73 30.25 7.05
CA PRO A 50 -18.11 30.74 6.94
C PRO A 50 -19.13 29.61 6.88
N ARG A 51 -20.32 29.79 7.47
CA ARG A 51 -21.34 28.74 7.59
C ARG A 51 -21.70 28.07 6.25
N GLN A 52 -21.67 28.81 5.15
CA GLN A 52 -21.96 28.26 3.82
C GLN A 52 -20.91 27.27 3.29
N TYR A 53 -19.70 27.24 3.89
CA TYR A 53 -18.59 26.36 3.51
C TYR A 53 -18.32 25.26 4.54
N GLN A 54 -19.11 25.19 5.61
CA GLN A 54 -19.03 24.13 6.61
C GLN A 54 -19.80 22.91 6.11
N ASN A 55 -19.09 21.95 5.50
CA ASN A 55 -19.69 20.79 4.81
C ASN A 55 -19.82 19.54 5.68
N PHE A 56 -19.40 19.59 6.95
CA PHE A 56 -19.23 18.42 7.81
C PHE A 56 -19.98 18.58 9.13
N ASP A 57 -20.82 17.60 9.46
CA ASP A 57 -21.43 17.46 10.79
C ASP A 57 -20.52 16.69 11.76
N SER A 58 -19.66 15.83 11.22
CA SER A 58 -18.61 15.11 11.95
C SER A 58 -17.45 14.79 11.01
N LEU A 59 -16.27 14.50 11.54
CA LEU A 59 -15.11 14.02 10.79
C LEU A 59 -14.34 12.99 11.62
N ALA A 60 -13.87 11.92 10.98
CA ALA A 60 -13.07 10.92 11.66
C ALA A 60 -11.77 11.55 12.19
N HIS A 61 -11.46 11.29 13.46
CA HIS A 61 -10.29 11.83 14.16
C HIS A 61 -10.27 13.35 14.35
N VAL A 62 -11.43 14.01 14.21
CA VAL A 62 -11.63 15.41 14.58
C VAL A 62 -12.51 15.47 15.83
N PRO A 63 -12.14 16.24 16.87
CA PRO A 63 -13.01 16.44 18.03
C PRO A 63 -14.34 17.09 17.64
N THR A 64 -15.43 16.63 18.24
CA THR A 64 -16.77 17.22 18.02
C THR A 64 -16.77 18.70 18.36
N GLY A 65 -17.30 19.52 17.45
CA GLY A 65 -17.35 20.98 17.55
C GLY A 65 -16.20 21.69 16.83
N GLU A 66 -15.18 20.97 16.36
CA GLU A 66 -14.09 21.55 15.57
C GLU A 66 -14.30 21.45 14.05
N GLU A 67 -15.37 20.81 13.57
CA GLU A 67 -15.64 20.57 12.15
C GLU A 67 -15.68 21.86 11.33
N ALA A 68 -16.12 22.97 11.95
CA ALA A 68 -16.17 24.29 11.32
C ALA A 68 -14.79 24.81 10.87
N TYR A 69 -13.69 24.28 11.42
CA TYR A 69 -12.33 24.63 11.00
C TYR A 69 -11.83 23.79 9.82
N TYR A 70 -12.57 22.78 9.37
CA TYR A 70 -12.13 21.86 8.35
C TYR A 70 -12.84 22.09 7.01
N GLY A 71 -12.05 22.17 5.95
CA GLY A 71 -12.55 22.24 4.57
C GLY A 71 -11.42 22.08 3.57
N GLY A 72 -11.77 22.08 2.29
CA GLY A 72 -10.82 22.04 1.19
C GLY A 72 -9.84 23.22 1.24
N SER A 73 -8.60 22.95 0.82
CA SER A 73 -7.52 23.94 0.79
C SER A 73 -7.69 25.03 -0.29
N VAL A 74 -8.61 24.83 -1.23
CA VAL A 74 -8.82 25.72 -2.38
C VAL A 74 -10.08 26.56 -2.19
N SER A 75 -9.92 27.87 -2.01
CA SER A 75 -11.04 28.81 -1.82
C SER A 75 -11.93 28.96 -3.06
N LEU A 76 -11.37 28.84 -4.27
CA LEU A 76 -12.14 28.85 -5.53
C LEU A 76 -13.08 27.64 -5.68
N ALA A 77 -12.88 26.60 -4.88
CA ALA A 77 -13.76 25.44 -4.82
C ALA A 77 -14.73 25.52 -3.64
N ASP A 78 -15.00 26.73 -3.12
CA ASP A 78 -15.88 26.99 -1.96
C ASP A 78 -15.52 26.14 -0.73
N HIS A 79 -14.23 25.82 -0.59
CA HIS A 79 -13.71 24.89 0.42
C HIS A 79 -14.38 23.51 0.41
N CYS A 80 -14.98 23.07 -0.69
CA CYS A 80 -15.38 21.69 -0.91
C CYS A 80 -14.11 20.84 -1.10
N PRO A 81 -13.82 19.89 -0.20
CA PRO A 81 -12.64 19.04 -0.32
C PRO A 81 -12.83 17.96 -1.37
N TYR A 82 -11.80 17.71 -2.17
CA TYR A 82 -11.78 16.76 -3.26
C TYR A 82 -10.46 15.98 -3.32
N ILE A 83 -10.50 14.85 -4.01
CA ILE A 83 -9.32 13.99 -4.24
C ILE A 83 -8.36 14.67 -5.21
N GLN A 84 -7.12 14.84 -4.76
CA GLN A 84 -6.10 15.58 -5.49
C GLN A 84 -4.83 14.74 -5.66
N GLU A 85 -4.37 14.66 -6.90
CA GLU A 85 -3.05 14.12 -7.22
C GLU A 85 -1.94 14.97 -6.59
N PHE A 86 -0.81 14.34 -6.26
CA PHE A 86 0.32 15.04 -5.68
C PHE A 86 1.65 14.60 -6.28
N THR A 87 2.69 15.34 -5.95
CA THR A 87 4.08 14.98 -6.25
C THR A 87 4.80 14.64 -4.96
N TRP A 88 5.53 13.54 -4.95
CA TRP A 88 6.44 13.21 -3.86
C TRP A 88 7.61 14.19 -3.86
N ARG A 89 7.91 14.77 -2.69
CA ARG A 89 9.01 15.72 -2.53
C ARG A 89 9.98 15.23 -1.46
N SER A 90 11.27 15.47 -1.68
CA SER A 90 12.34 15.24 -0.71
C SER A 90 13.17 16.51 -0.60
N ARG A 91 13.27 17.09 0.61
CA ARG A 91 13.97 18.37 0.84
C ARG A 91 13.51 19.47 -0.15
N ASN A 92 12.20 19.57 -0.34
CA ASN A 92 11.52 20.49 -1.27
C ASN A 92 11.78 20.29 -2.78
N VAL A 93 12.50 19.24 -3.17
CA VAL A 93 12.68 18.86 -4.57
C VAL A 93 11.68 17.78 -4.95
N VAL A 94 11.01 17.93 -6.10
CA VAL A 94 10.12 16.89 -6.65
C VAL A 94 10.95 15.67 -7.03
N VAL A 95 10.57 14.52 -6.50
CA VAL A 95 11.25 13.23 -6.73
C VAL A 95 10.51 12.41 -7.77
N ARG A 96 9.16 12.38 -7.68
CA ARG A 96 8.28 11.66 -8.60
C ARG A 96 6.84 12.17 -8.50
N GLY A 97 6.06 11.98 -9.54
CA GLY A 97 4.60 12.15 -9.54
C GLY A 97 3.87 10.98 -8.88
N SER A 98 2.54 10.98 -8.99
CA SER A 98 1.66 9.97 -8.40
C SER A 98 0.81 9.20 -9.43
N GLN A 99 0.89 9.57 -10.71
CA GLN A 99 0.16 8.87 -11.78
C GLN A 99 0.81 7.52 -12.05
N CYS A 100 -0.01 6.46 -12.05
CA CYS A 100 0.45 5.08 -12.15
C CYS A 100 1.03 4.73 -13.53
N GLN A 101 0.64 5.48 -14.57
CA GLN A 101 1.00 5.16 -15.96
C GLN A 101 2.42 5.58 -16.36
N PHE A 102 3.06 6.46 -15.59
CA PHE A 102 4.39 6.96 -15.90
C PHE A 102 5.48 6.15 -15.21
N GLU A 103 6.35 5.51 -16.00
CA GLU A 103 7.43 4.66 -15.48
C GLU A 103 8.42 5.43 -14.59
N ASP A 104 8.65 6.72 -14.86
CA ASP A 104 9.50 7.60 -14.04
C ASP A 104 9.00 7.76 -12.59
N ASN A 105 7.74 7.40 -12.32
CA ASN A 105 7.16 7.43 -10.98
C ASN A 105 7.43 6.17 -10.15
N ASN A 106 8.16 5.18 -10.69
CA ASN A 106 8.54 4.00 -9.92
C ASN A 106 9.37 4.40 -8.68
N PRO A 107 9.05 3.88 -7.48
CA PRO A 107 9.92 4.03 -6.32
C PRO A 107 11.27 3.38 -6.60
N LYS A 108 12.34 3.93 -6.02
CA LYS A 108 13.63 3.26 -6.02
C LYS A 108 13.52 1.91 -5.30
N PRO A 109 14.20 0.84 -5.73
CA PRO A 109 14.06 -0.49 -5.13
C PRO A 109 14.24 -0.52 -3.61
N GLU A 110 15.19 0.24 -3.07
CA GLU A 110 15.48 0.35 -1.63
C GLU A 110 14.41 1.13 -0.84
N LYS A 111 13.44 1.71 -1.54
CA LYS A 111 12.28 2.42 -1.01
C LYS A 111 10.99 1.91 -1.65
N ASN A 112 10.92 0.66 -2.07
CA ASN A 112 9.69 0.10 -2.65
C ASN A 112 9.04 -0.91 -1.71
N PHE A 113 8.58 -0.44 -0.56
CA PHE A 113 8.12 -1.32 0.52
C PHE A 113 6.83 -2.06 0.15
N ALA A 114 5.97 -1.41 -0.64
CA ALA A 114 4.70 -1.97 -1.08
C ALA A 114 4.79 -2.74 -2.41
N LEU A 115 5.99 -2.97 -2.94
CA LEU A 115 6.22 -3.65 -4.22
C LEU A 115 5.43 -3.01 -5.38
N GLU A 116 5.34 -1.68 -5.38
CA GLU A 116 4.66 -0.91 -6.41
C GLU A 116 5.35 -1.08 -7.77
N SER A 117 4.56 -0.99 -8.84
CA SER A 117 5.05 -0.95 -10.21
C SER A 117 4.24 0.05 -11.03
N TYR A 118 4.93 1.06 -11.56
CA TYR A 118 4.37 2.10 -12.43
C TYR A 118 4.73 1.79 -13.89
N GLY A 119 3.83 2.13 -14.81
CA GLY A 119 3.98 1.93 -16.26
C GLY A 119 2.62 1.88 -16.96
N ALA A 120 2.63 1.76 -18.29
CA ALA A 120 1.42 1.90 -19.11
C ALA A 120 0.24 0.99 -18.70
N GLU A 121 0.54 -0.20 -18.16
CA GLU A 121 -0.44 -1.19 -17.70
C GLU A 121 -0.66 -1.17 -16.17
N SER A 122 -0.38 -0.03 -15.52
CA SER A 122 -0.53 0.13 -14.08
C SER A 122 -1.70 1.06 -13.71
N LYS A 123 -2.39 0.69 -12.64
CA LYS A 123 -3.48 1.44 -12.02
C LYS A 123 -3.28 1.50 -10.51
N CYS A 124 -4.00 2.41 -9.87
CA CYS A 124 -3.99 2.58 -8.43
C CYS A 124 -4.91 1.55 -7.77
N PHE A 125 -4.40 0.88 -6.74
CA PHE A 125 -5.14 -0.02 -5.89
C PHE A 125 -5.05 0.43 -4.45
N ASP A 126 -6.17 0.33 -3.74
CA ASP A 126 -6.23 0.65 -2.32
C ASP A 126 -5.50 -0.45 -1.53
N HIS A 127 -4.85 -0.06 -0.43
CA HIS A 127 -4.29 -0.99 0.54
C HIS A 127 -5.29 -1.23 1.66
N SER A 128 -5.06 -2.27 2.47
CA SER A 128 -5.78 -2.39 3.74
C SER A 128 -5.42 -1.24 4.70
N GLU A 129 -6.16 -1.12 5.80
CA GLU A 129 -5.89 -0.15 6.86
C GLU A 129 -4.52 -0.35 7.55
N HIS A 130 -3.91 -1.53 7.39
CA HIS A 130 -2.61 -1.85 7.96
C HIS A 130 -1.46 -1.35 7.07
N MET A 131 -0.43 -0.79 7.72
CA MET A 131 0.79 -0.32 7.09
C MET A 131 1.59 -1.48 6.48
N TRP A 132 2.27 -1.21 5.36
CA TRP A 132 3.22 -2.16 4.79
C TRP A 132 4.49 -2.24 5.64
N GLU A 133 5.00 -3.45 5.79
CA GLU A 133 6.17 -3.78 6.59
C GLU A 133 7.23 -4.52 5.76
N GLU A 134 8.50 -4.14 5.93
CA GLU A 134 9.67 -4.90 5.45
C GLU A 134 10.43 -5.51 6.63
N ARG A 135 10.75 -6.80 6.55
CA ARG A 135 11.57 -7.50 7.55
C ARG A 135 12.81 -8.12 6.92
N SER A 136 13.96 -7.93 7.55
CA SER A 136 15.16 -8.74 7.34
C SER A 136 15.55 -9.41 8.65
N CYS A 137 16.55 -10.29 8.62
CA CYS A 137 17.03 -10.96 9.83
C CYS A 137 17.66 -10.03 10.87
N ARG A 138 17.91 -8.76 10.52
CA ARG A 138 18.56 -7.77 11.39
C ARG A 138 17.66 -6.59 11.74
N GLN A 139 16.64 -6.32 10.93
CA GLN A 139 15.88 -5.09 11.03
C GLN A 139 14.46 -5.28 10.51
N THR A 140 13.52 -4.63 11.17
CA THR A 140 12.16 -4.39 10.68
C THR A 140 12.02 -2.91 10.34
N ARG A 141 11.29 -2.60 9.26
CA ARG A 141 10.97 -1.24 8.84
C ARG A 141 9.49 -1.16 8.50
N GLU A 142 8.83 -0.11 8.95
CA GLU A 142 7.46 0.20 8.57
C GLU A 142 7.48 1.43 7.66
N TRP A 143 6.64 1.41 6.64
CA TRP A 143 6.60 2.47 5.65
C TRP A 143 5.76 3.65 6.15
N GLN A 144 6.28 4.87 6.07
CA GLN A 144 5.63 6.05 6.64
C GLN A 144 4.35 6.48 5.91
N HIS A 145 4.05 6.04 4.69
CA HIS A 145 2.87 6.51 3.93
C HIS A 145 2.14 5.38 3.18
N TRP A 146 0.97 4.94 3.65
CA TRP A 146 0.25 3.80 3.06
C TRP A 146 -1.15 4.20 2.61
N GLY A 147 -1.99 3.23 2.23
CA GLY A 147 -3.41 3.45 1.91
C GLY A 147 -3.73 3.18 0.44
N SER A 148 -2.78 3.41 -0.46
CA SER A 148 -2.88 3.00 -1.86
C SER A 148 -1.50 2.91 -2.52
N GLY A 149 -1.42 2.24 -3.66
CA GLY A 149 -0.20 2.07 -4.45
C GLY A 149 -0.50 1.70 -5.89
N CYS A 150 0.48 1.88 -6.77
CA CYS A 150 0.33 1.52 -8.19
C CYS A 150 0.82 0.11 -8.46
N TYR A 151 0.01 -0.68 -9.17
CA TYR A 151 0.34 -2.05 -9.56
C TYR A 151 -0.05 -2.30 -11.00
N LYS A 152 0.71 -3.18 -11.65
CA LYS A 152 0.32 -3.73 -12.95
C LYS A 152 -0.92 -4.59 -12.78
N TYR A 153 -1.77 -4.64 -13.79
CA TYR A 153 -2.95 -5.49 -13.79
C TYR A 153 -3.17 -6.18 -15.13
N LYS A 154 -3.99 -7.22 -15.13
CA LYS A 154 -4.41 -7.96 -16.33
C LYS A 154 -5.87 -8.35 -16.19
N CYS A 155 -6.59 -8.35 -17.31
CA CYS A 155 -7.93 -8.90 -17.39
C CYS A 155 -7.85 -10.24 -18.13
N GLU A 156 -7.89 -11.34 -17.38
CA GLU A 156 -7.75 -12.68 -17.94
C GLU A 156 -8.69 -13.68 -17.26
N LYS A 157 -9.11 -14.71 -17.99
CA LYS A 157 -9.97 -15.80 -17.47
C LYS A 157 -11.27 -15.30 -16.83
N GLY A 158 -11.79 -14.17 -17.32
CA GLY A 158 -12.99 -13.49 -16.81
C GLY A 158 -12.80 -12.82 -15.44
N ARG A 159 -11.57 -12.57 -14.98
CA ARG A 159 -11.27 -11.93 -13.69
C ARG A 159 -10.24 -10.81 -13.86
N LEU A 160 -10.24 -9.89 -12.91
CA LEU A 160 -9.14 -8.96 -12.69
C LEU A 160 -8.00 -9.69 -11.99
N HIS A 161 -6.78 -9.50 -12.46
CA HIS A 161 -5.55 -10.02 -11.86
C HIS A 161 -4.63 -8.84 -11.53
N ILE A 162 -4.21 -8.73 -10.27
CA ILE A 162 -3.23 -7.73 -9.83
C ILE A 162 -1.85 -8.39 -9.83
N VAL A 163 -0.88 -7.75 -10.47
CA VAL A 163 0.49 -8.26 -10.57
C VAL A 163 1.36 -7.56 -9.53
N ILE A 164 1.80 -8.33 -8.53
CA ILE A 164 2.61 -7.85 -7.41
C ILE A 164 3.96 -8.56 -7.47
N ALA A 165 5.03 -7.79 -7.67
CA ALA A 165 6.33 -8.30 -8.10
C ALA A 165 6.20 -9.22 -9.34
N ASN A 166 6.43 -10.53 -9.17
CA ASN A 166 6.37 -11.52 -10.27
C ASN A 166 5.16 -12.46 -10.17
N TYR A 167 4.21 -12.16 -9.29
CA TYR A 167 3.06 -13.02 -9.02
C TYR A 167 1.75 -12.37 -9.45
N SER A 168 0.85 -13.18 -10.00
CA SER A 168 -0.48 -12.77 -10.44
C SER A 168 -1.52 -13.18 -9.39
N TYR A 169 -2.22 -12.19 -8.84
CA TYR A 169 -3.24 -12.38 -7.82
C TYR A 169 -4.64 -12.15 -8.43
N PRO A 170 -5.43 -13.20 -8.70
CA PRO A 170 -6.81 -13.05 -9.13
C PRO A 170 -7.70 -12.46 -8.03
N CYS A 171 -8.57 -11.54 -8.43
CA CYS A 171 -9.67 -11.00 -7.65
C CYS A 171 -10.95 -11.81 -7.89
N PHE A 172 -11.53 -12.33 -6.81
CA PHE A 172 -12.74 -13.13 -6.80
C PHE A 172 -13.98 -12.29 -6.54
N TYR A 173 -13.85 -11.21 -5.77
CA TYR A 173 -14.91 -10.24 -5.48
C TYR A 173 -14.35 -8.86 -5.14
N ALA A 174 -15.20 -7.83 -5.26
CA ALA A 174 -14.84 -6.46 -4.89
C ALA A 174 -14.69 -6.34 -3.36
N GLY A 175 -13.64 -5.67 -2.89
CA GLY A 175 -13.29 -5.56 -1.48
C GLY A 175 -12.48 -6.74 -0.93
N GLN A 176 -12.17 -7.75 -1.75
CA GLN A 176 -11.28 -8.85 -1.34
C GLN A 176 -9.90 -8.29 -0.95
N SER A 177 -9.43 -8.65 0.25
CA SER A 177 -8.08 -8.32 0.72
C SER A 177 -7.09 -9.41 0.28
N LEU A 178 -6.12 -9.03 -0.56
CA LEU A 178 -5.03 -9.90 -1.00
C LEU A 178 -3.83 -9.72 -0.07
N ASN A 179 -3.67 -10.63 0.89
CA ASN A 179 -2.52 -10.63 1.79
C ASN A 179 -1.24 -10.99 1.02
N VAL A 180 -0.29 -10.06 1.01
CA VAL A 180 1.01 -10.21 0.34
C VAL A 180 2.07 -10.52 1.39
N GLN A 181 2.83 -11.59 1.15
CA GLN A 181 4.01 -11.94 1.94
C GLN A 181 5.09 -12.48 1.00
N LEU A 182 5.99 -11.61 0.52
CA LEU A 182 6.94 -11.92 -0.55
C LEU A 182 8.36 -11.49 -0.20
N MET A 183 9.35 -12.26 -0.63
CA MET A 183 10.76 -11.89 -0.56
C MET A 183 11.17 -11.11 -1.82
N ALA A 184 11.69 -9.89 -1.63
CA ALA A 184 12.28 -9.09 -2.70
C ALA A 184 13.47 -8.28 -2.16
N GLY A 185 14.53 -8.14 -2.94
CA GLY A 185 15.71 -7.36 -2.53
C GLY A 185 16.38 -7.80 -1.20
N GLY A 186 16.15 -9.05 -0.76
CA GLY A 186 16.65 -9.55 0.53
C GLY A 186 15.78 -9.20 1.75
N TRP A 187 14.61 -8.59 1.55
CA TRP A 187 13.63 -8.24 2.56
C TRP A 187 12.34 -9.03 2.35
N LEU A 188 11.65 -9.35 3.45
CA LEU A 188 10.31 -9.91 3.46
C LEU A 188 9.30 -8.77 3.54
N HIS A 189 8.55 -8.55 2.49
CA HIS A 189 7.49 -7.55 2.40
C HIS A 189 6.18 -8.15 2.87
N LYS A 190 5.45 -7.43 3.72
CA LYS A 190 4.13 -7.79 4.22
C LYS A 190 3.16 -6.63 4.10
N GLY A 191 1.99 -6.91 3.57
CA GLY A 191 0.90 -5.93 3.43
C GLY A 191 -0.31 -6.55 2.77
N ALA A 192 -1.26 -5.73 2.37
CA ALA A 192 -2.42 -6.19 1.61
C ALA A 192 -2.91 -5.16 0.61
N VAL A 193 -3.33 -5.66 -0.55
CA VAL A 193 -3.94 -4.89 -1.64
C VAL A 193 -5.41 -5.28 -1.76
N ILE A 194 -6.29 -4.30 -1.92
CA ILE A 194 -7.74 -4.49 -1.98
C ILE A 194 -8.18 -4.56 -3.44
N CYS A 195 -8.92 -5.62 -3.77
CA CYS A 195 -9.48 -5.81 -5.10
C CYS A 195 -10.63 -4.82 -5.37
N PRO A 196 -10.58 -4.01 -6.44
CA PRO A 196 -11.74 -3.29 -6.93
C PRO A 196 -12.71 -4.25 -7.64
N SER A 197 -13.82 -3.71 -8.16
CA SER A 197 -14.73 -4.55 -8.93
C SER A 197 -14.11 -4.93 -10.27
N CYS A 198 -14.36 -6.17 -10.73
CA CYS A 198 -13.90 -6.59 -12.05
C CYS A 198 -14.49 -5.71 -13.17
N LYS A 199 -15.75 -5.30 -13.02
CA LYS A 199 -16.43 -4.47 -14.03
C LYS A 199 -15.76 -3.10 -14.17
N GLU A 200 -15.45 -2.45 -13.06
CA GLU A 200 -14.73 -1.17 -13.06
C GLU A 200 -13.38 -1.22 -13.78
N MET A 201 -12.64 -2.32 -13.64
CA MET A 201 -11.28 -2.42 -14.19
C MET A 201 -11.20 -3.07 -15.58
N CYS A 202 -12.09 -4.02 -15.88
CA CYS A 202 -11.94 -4.96 -16.99
C CYS A 202 -13.13 -5.02 -17.94
N ASN A 203 -14.23 -4.29 -17.69
CA ASN A 203 -15.44 -4.43 -18.50
C ASN A 203 -15.18 -4.13 -19.98
N ASP A 204 -14.54 -3.01 -20.28
CA ASP A 204 -14.27 -2.58 -21.66
C ASP A 204 -13.35 -3.58 -22.40
N GLU A 205 -12.30 -4.08 -21.73
CA GLU A 205 -11.36 -5.05 -22.32
C GLU A 205 -12.00 -6.43 -22.56
N PHE A 206 -12.86 -6.88 -21.66
CA PHE A 206 -13.61 -8.13 -21.86
C PHE A 206 -14.68 -7.97 -22.93
N GLU A 207 -15.39 -6.85 -22.98
CA GLU A 207 -16.41 -6.60 -24.00
C GLU A 207 -15.82 -6.61 -25.41
N GLN A 208 -14.65 -5.99 -25.60
CA GLN A 208 -13.92 -6.02 -26.87
C GLN A 208 -13.53 -7.45 -27.31
N ARG A 209 -13.34 -8.37 -26.36
CA ARG A 209 -13.04 -9.79 -26.61
C ARG A 209 -14.29 -10.69 -26.65
N GLY A 210 -15.49 -10.14 -26.47
CA GLY A 210 -16.72 -10.93 -26.35
C GLY A 210 -16.82 -11.75 -25.05
N GLU A 211 -16.00 -11.41 -24.05
CA GLU A 211 -15.98 -12.02 -22.72
C GLU A 211 -16.76 -11.16 -21.71
N ARG A 212 -16.95 -11.66 -20.49
CA ARG A 212 -17.55 -10.91 -19.38
C ARG A 212 -16.87 -11.27 -18.06
N CYS A 213 -16.90 -10.34 -17.11
CA CYS A 213 -16.49 -10.61 -15.74
C CYS A 213 -17.32 -11.75 -15.14
N LYS A 214 -16.63 -12.72 -14.53
CA LYS A 214 -17.26 -13.78 -13.73
C LYS A 214 -17.98 -13.17 -12.53
N VAL A 215 -18.99 -13.89 -12.06
CA VAL A 215 -19.68 -13.56 -10.81
C VAL A 215 -18.72 -13.63 -9.62
N SER A 216 -19.08 -12.93 -8.55
CA SER A 216 -18.35 -13.00 -7.29
C SER A 216 -18.41 -14.42 -6.72
N GLU A 217 -17.26 -14.92 -6.30
CA GLU A 217 -17.08 -16.25 -5.72
C GLU A 217 -16.28 -16.13 -4.43
N ASP A 218 -16.32 -17.17 -3.58
CA ASP A 218 -15.51 -17.20 -2.38
C ASP A 218 -14.02 -17.15 -2.72
N SER A 219 -13.24 -16.44 -1.88
CA SER A 219 -11.80 -16.40 -2.04
C SER A 219 -11.19 -17.79 -1.81
N PRO A 220 -10.15 -18.17 -2.56
CA PRO A 220 -9.44 -19.42 -2.34
C PRO A 220 -8.76 -19.42 -0.96
N PRO A 221 -8.37 -20.60 -0.45
CA PRO A 221 -7.65 -20.68 0.82
C PRO A 221 -6.35 -19.87 0.77
N LEU A 222 -5.87 -19.40 1.94
CA LEU A 222 -4.66 -18.58 2.03
C LEU A 222 -3.39 -19.23 1.45
N SER A 223 -3.36 -20.57 1.34
CA SER A 223 -2.28 -21.33 0.71
C SER A 223 -2.25 -21.21 -0.82
N PHE A 224 -3.29 -20.65 -1.44
CA PHE A 224 -3.35 -20.43 -2.89
C PHE A 224 -2.36 -19.37 -3.36
N TYR A 225 -2.10 -18.36 -2.53
CA TYR A 225 -1.17 -17.28 -2.83
C TYR A 225 0.23 -17.59 -2.31
N PRO A 226 1.29 -17.08 -2.97
CA PRO A 226 2.65 -17.25 -2.47
C PRO A 226 2.81 -16.64 -1.08
N LYS A 227 3.56 -17.35 -0.23
CA LYS A 227 3.83 -16.94 1.14
C LYS A 227 5.27 -17.28 1.49
N ASP A 228 6.16 -16.32 1.27
CA ASP A 228 7.58 -16.51 1.51
C ASP A 228 7.92 -16.40 3.00
N GLU A 229 8.95 -17.11 3.44
CA GLU A 229 9.41 -17.07 4.82
C GLU A 229 10.82 -16.50 4.92
N LEU A 230 10.99 -15.58 5.88
CA LEU A 230 12.31 -15.05 6.23
C LEU A 230 13.07 -16.09 7.05
N LYS A 231 14.06 -16.74 6.44
CA LYS A 231 14.92 -17.73 7.10
C LYS A 231 16.19 -17.08 7.64
N CYS A 232 16.31 -17.02 8.97
CA CYS A 232 17.47 -16.45 9.65
C CYS A 232 18.37 -17.54 10.23
N GLY A 233 19.57 -17.69 9.67
CA GLY A 233 20.56 -18.63 10.18
C GLY A 233 21.46 -17.99 11.25
N SER A 234 21.62 -18.65 12.40
CA SER A 234 22.64 -18.30 13.40
C SER A 234 24.03 -18.73 12.91
N LYS A 235 24.69 -17.91 12.08
CA LYS A 235 26.11 -18.15 11.71
C LYS A 235 27.09 -18.02 12.90
N ALA A 236 26.61 -17.60 14.08
CA ALA A 236 27.43 -17.41 15.27
C ALA A 236 27.90 -18.71 15.94
N ALA A 237 27.18 -19.83 15.79
CA ALA A 237 27.52 -21.06 16.52
C ALA A 237 28.63 -21.89 15.85
N VAL A 238 28.77 -21.85 14.52
CA VAL A 238 29.67 -22.77 13.80
C VAL A 238 31.15 -22.39 13.95
N HIS A 239 31.46 -21.10 14.02
CA HIS A 239 32.86 -20.64 14.19
C HIS A 239 33.39 -20.87 15.61
N LEU A 240 32.56 -20.74 16.65
CA LEU A 240 32.98 -21.00 18.04
C LEU A 240 33.29 -22.48 18.28
N VAL A 241 32.46 -23.38 17.77
CA VAL A 241 32.66 -24.84 17.95
C VAL A 241 33.91 -25.32 17.22
N ASN A 242 34.15 -24.86 15.98
CA ASN A 242 35.36 -25.23 15.25
C ASN A 242 36.64 -24.65 15.88
N SER A 243 36.57 -23.45 16.47
CA SER A 243 37.73 -22.84 17.16
C SER A 243 38.04 -23.55 18.47
N LEU A 244 37.02 -23.99 19.21
CA LEU A 244 37.17 -24.73 20.46
C LEU A 244 37.74 -26.14 20.21
N LEU A 245 37.25 -26.84 19.18
CA LEU A 245 37.77 -28.16 18.79
C LEU A 245 39.23 -28.09 18.35
N LEU A 246 39.62 -27.03 17.61
CA LEU A 246 41.01 -26.82 17.21
C LEU A 246 41.91 -26.51 18.42
N ALA A 247 41.43 -25.69 19.36
CA ALA A 247 42.17 -25.39 20.59
C ALA A 247 42.39 -26.64 21.46
N ILE A 248 41.37 -27.48 21.63
CA ILE A 248 41.47 -28.75 22.38
C ILE A 248 42.46 -29.70 21.70
N ALA A 249 42.43 -29.81 20.36
CA ALA A 249 43.37 -30.64 19.61
C ALA A 249 44.83 -30.17 19.78
N ILE A 250 45.06 -28.85 19.77
CA ILE A 250 46.40 -28.27 19.98
C ILE A 250 46.89 -28.52 21.42
N SER A 251 46.03 -28.38 22.42
CA SER A 251 46.38 -28.66 23.82
C SER A 251 46.72 -30.13 24.07
N LEU A 252 45.99 -31.06 23.46
CA LEU A 252 46.28 -32.51 23.55
C LEU A 252 47.62 -32.87 22.88
N MET A 253 47.95 -32.25 21.75
CA MET A 253 49.23 -32.46 21.06
C MET A 253 50.42 -31.87 21.84
N ALA A 254 50.21 -30.76 22.55
CA ALA A 254 51.24 -30.15 23.40
C ALA A 254 51.51 -30.98 24.67
N ALA A 255 50.47 -31.53 25.31
CA ALA A 255 50.59 -32.36 26.51
C ALA A 255 51.30 -33.71 26.23
N GLY A 256 51.11 -34.28 25.04
CA GLY A 256 51.76 -35.54 24.64
C GLY A 256 53.27 -35.44 24.34
N ARG A 257 53.81 -34.22 24.16
CA ARG A 257 55.24 -33.99 23.88
C ARG A 257 56.09 -33.77 25.13
N SER A 258 55.49 -33.61 26.31
CA SER A 258 56.23 -33.34 27.56
C SER A 258 56.55 -34.60 28.39
N SER A 259 56.27 -35.80 27.88
CA SER A 259 56.45 -37.08 28.61
C SER A 259 57.33 -38.11 27.88
N ARG A 260 58.26 -37.67 27.03
CA ARG A 260 59.33 -38.52 26.49
C ARG A 260 60.68 -37.87 26.64
#